data_AF-A7LCW0-F1
#
_entry.id   AF-A7LCW0-F1
#
_cell.length_a   1.000
_cell.length_b   1.000
_cell.length_c   1.000
_cell.angle_alpha   90.00
_cell.angle_beta   90.00
_cell.angle_gamma   90.00
#
_symmetry.space_group_name_H-M   'P 1'
#
loop_
_entity.id
_entity.type
_entity.pdbx_description
1 polymer ?
#
loop_
_entity_poly.entity_id
_entity_poly.type
_entity_poly.pdbx_seq_one_letter_code
_entity_poly.pdbx_strand_id
1 'polypeptide(L)'
;VWAKGGEGGEELAKEVVRLTEQPSTLEYVYELDAPITDKITAIAQVIYGADNADFTPAALKEIDRLTKLGFDKLPICMAKTQY
;
A
#
# COMPACT_ATOMS: atom_id res chain seq x y z
N VAL A 1 -4.92 5.09 26.60
CA VAL A 1 -4.98 6.57 26.47
C VAL A 1 -6.36 7.18 26.74
N TRP A 2 -7.48 6.63 26.25
CA TRP A 2 -8.82 7.24 26.37
C TRP A 2 -9.27 7.57 27.81
N ALA A 3 -9.22 6.61 28.75
CA ALA A 3 -9.69 6.81 30.13
C ALA A 3 -8.66 7.42 31.10
N LYS A 4 -7.36 7.38 30.76
CA LYS A 4 -6.25 7.76 31.67
C LYS A 4 -5.27 8.77 31.06
N GLY A 5 -5.65 9.42 29.95
CA GLY A 5 -4.75 10.31 29.21
C GLY A 5 -3.42 9.62 28.86
N GLY A 6 -2.31 10.36 29.01
CA GLY A 6 -0.97 9.89 28.69
C GLY A 6 -0.50 8.68 29.52
N GLU A 7 -0.88 8.61 30.81
CA GLU A 7 -0.53 7.49 31.71
C GLU A 7 -0.99 6.15 31.10
N GLY A 8 -2.20 6.11 30.55
CA GLY A 8 -2.74 4.92 29.90
C GLY A 8 -2.12 4.58 28.53
N GLY A 9 -1.05 5.25 28.11
CA GLY A 9 -0.29 4.98 26.89
C GLY A 9 1.20 4.74 27.13
N GLU A 10 1.67 4.81 28.38
CA GLU A 10 3.10 4.73 28.70
C GLU A 10 3.74 3.43 28.23
N GLU A 11 3.06 2.29 28.39
CA GLU A 11 3.57 0.99 27.94
C GLU A 11 3.68 0.91 26.40
N LEU A 12 2.69 1.46 25.68
CA LEU A 12 2.79 1.58 24.21
C LEU A 12 3.95 2.50 23.82
N ALA A 13 4.16 3.61 24.53
CA ALA A 13 5.24 4.54 24.24
C ALA A 13 6.62 3.91 24.44
N LYS A 14 6.83 3.18 25.55
CA LYS A 14 8.07 2.43 25.81
C LYS A 14 8.35 1.41 24.71
N GLU A 15 7.31 0.67 24.30
CA GLU A 15 7.45 -0.33 23.23
C GLU A 15 7.78 0.30 21.88
N VAL A 16 7.14 1.42 21.53
CA VAL A 16 7.47 2.17 20.30
C VAL A 16 8.92 2.63 20.31
N VAL A 17 9.40 3.23 21.41
CA VAL A 17 10.81 3.63 21.55
C VAL A 17 11.74 2.43 21.38
N ARG A 18 11.45 1.31 22.04
CA ARG A 18 12.23 0.06 21.91
C ARG A 18 12.27 -0.47 20.47
N LEU A 19 11.19 -0.32 19.70
CA LEU A 19 11.15 -0.71 18.29
C LEU A 19 11.99 0.22 17.41
N THR A 20 12.10 1.52 17.74
CA THR A 20 12.96 2.45 16.99
C THR A 20 14.46 2.16 17.14
N GLU A 21 14.85 1.44 18.19
CA GLU A 21 16.25 1.03 18.43
C GLU A 21 16.64 -0.24 17.66
N GLN A 22 15.68 -0.92 17.02
CA GLN A 22 15.93 -2.13 16.23
C GLN A 22 16.22 -1.81 14.76
N PRO A 23 17.00 -2.66 14.06
CA PRO A 23 17.18 -2.53 12.63
C PRO A 23 15.84 -2.72 11.91
N SER A 24 15.58 -1.89 10.90
CA SER A 24 14.43 -2.03 10.02
C SER A 24 14.84 -1.81 8.57
N THR A 25 14.16 -2.51 7.67
CA THR A 25 14.33 -2.34 6.22
C THR A 25 12.98 -1.95 5.65
N LEU A 26 12.94 -0.82 4.95
CA LEU A 26 11.76 -0.41 4.22
C LEU A 26 11.75 -1.11 2.87
N GLU A 27 10.69 -1.88 2.62
CA GLU A 27 10.44 -2.52 1.33
C GLU A 27 9.10 -2.03 0.79
N TYR A 28 9.05 -1.73 -0.50
CA TYR A 28 7.80 -1.40 -1.18
C TYR A 28 7.20 -2.67 -1.77
N VAL A 29 5.86 -2.70 -1.83
CA VAL A 29 5.13 -3.86 -2.36
C VAL A 29 5.30 -4.07 -3.87
N TYR A 30 5.79 -3.04 -4.58
CA TYR A 30 6.15 -3.10 -6.00
C TYR A 30 7.20 -2.04 -6.34
N GLU A 31 7.85 -2.21 -7.48
CA GLU A 31 8.73 -1.21 -8.10
C GLU A 31 7.95 -0.20 -8.97
N LEU A 32 8.42 1.05 -9.04
CA LEU A 32 7.76 2.08 -9.85
C LEU A 32 7.82 1.82 -11.35
N ASP A 33 8.78 1.04 -11.83
CA ASP A 33 8.89 0.69 -13.25
C ASP A 33 8.02 -0.53 -13.64
N ALA A 34 7.31 -1.14 -12.69
CA ALA A 34 6.38 -2.22 -12.99
C ALA A 34 5.16 -1.73 -13.81
N PRO A 35 4.55 -2.56 -14.66
CA PRO A 35 3.29 -2.24 -15.32
C PRO A 35 2.19 -1.85 -14.31
N ILE A 36 1.31 -0.92 -14.67
CA ILE A 36 0.20 -0.48 -13.80
C ILE A 36 -0.64 -1.67 -13.29
N THR A 37 -0.89 -2.66 -14.15
CA THR A 37 -1.61 -3.90 -13.79
C THR A 37 -0.91 -4.65 -12.68
N ASP A 38 0.41 -4.78 -12.76
CA ASP A 38 1.21 -5.57 -11.84
C ASP A 38 1.31 -4.87 -10.49
N LYS A 39 1.39 -3.53 -10.48
CA LYS A 39 1.32 -2.74 -9.24
C LYS A 39 -0.01 -2.92 -8.51
N ILE A 40 -1.13 -2.91 -9.25
CA ILE A 40 -2.46 -3.12 -8.69
C ILE A 40 -2.59 -4.54 -8.13
N THR A 41 -2.14 -5.54 -8.90
CA THR A 41 -2.17 -6.95 -8.48
C THR A 41 -1.28 -7.19 -7.26
N ALA A 42 -0.10 -6.59 -7.19
CA ALA A 42 0.80 -6.69 -6.04
C ALA A 42 0.14 -6.16 -4.75
N ILE A 43 -0.54 -5.01 -4.80
CA ILE A 43 -1.30 -4.50 -3.65
C ILE A 43 -2.43 -5.49 -3.28
N ALA A 44 -3.18 -5.96 -4.27
CA ALA A 44 -4.32 -6.86 -4.03
C ALA A 44 -3.89 -8.18 -3.37
N GLN A 45 -2.79 -8.78 -3.82
CA GLN A 45 -2.30 -10.05 -3.30
C GLN A 45 -1.58 -9.89 -1.96
N VAL A 46 -0.63 -8.95 -1.85
CA VAL A 46 0.24 -8.86 -0.68
C VAL A 46 -0.43 -8.14 0.49
N ILE A 47 -1.21 -7.08 0.23
CA ILE A 47 -1.83 -6.26 1.29
C ILE A 47 -3.26 -6.71 1.60
N TYR A 48 -4.05 -7.06 0.57
CA TYR A 48 -5.45 -7.45 0.77
C TYR A 48 -5.69 -8.96 0.81
N GLY A 49 -4.69 -9.78 0.45
CA GLY A 49 -4.82 -11.25 0.46
C GLY A 49 -5.75 -11.81 -0.62
N ALA A 50 -5.96 -11.09 -1.72
CA ALA A 50 -6.74 -11.57 -2.85
C ALA A 50 -5.95 -12.57 -3.70
N ASP A 51 -6.65 -13.46 -4.42
CA ASP A 51 -6.00 -14.38 -5.36
C ASP A 51 -5.46 -13.64 -6.59
N ASN A 52 -6.23 -12.70 -7.14
CA ASN A 52 -5.84 -11.89 -8.31
C ASN A 52 -6.67 -10.59 -8.41
N ALA A 53 -6.35 -9.73 -9.38
CA ALA A 53 -7.12 -8.56 -9.77
C ALA A 53 -7.68 -8.71 -11.20
N ASP A 54 -9.00 -8.56 -11.35
CA ASP A 54 -9.67 -8.56 -12.64
C ASP A 54 -9.83 -7.13 -13.19
N PHE A 55 -9.51 -6.95 -14.48
CA PHE A 55 -9.57 -5.66 -15.15
C PHE A 55 -10.68 -5.65 -16.19
N THR A 56 -11.59 -4.69 -16.08
CA THR A 56 -12.59 -4.48 -17.12
C THR A 56 -11.94 -3.96 -18.42
N PRO A 57 -12.57 -4.15 -19.59
CA PRO A 57 -12.04 -3.63 -20.86
C PRO A 57 -11.82 -2.11 -20.85
N ALA A 58 -12.68 -1.36 -20.15
CA ALA A 58 -12.53 0.08 -20.00
C ALA A 58 -11.30 0.45 -19.15
N ALA A 59 -11.04 -0.28 -18.07
CA ALA A 59 -9.86 -0.09 -17.24
C ALA A 59 -8.57 -0.38 -18.02
N LEU A 60 -8.52 -1.47 -18.79
CA LEU A 60 -7.36 -1.80 -19.63
C LEU A 60 -7.07 -0.73 -20.68
N LYS A 61 -8.12 -0.18 -21.32
CA LYS A 61 -7.98 0.92 -22.28
C LYS A 61 -7.40 2.17 -21.62
N GLU A 62 -7.81 2.47 -20.39
CA GLU A 62 -7.31 3.63 -19.65
C GLU A 62 -5.86 3.42 -19.17
N ILE A 63 -5.52 2.22 -18.71
CA ILE A 63 -4.15 1.84 -18.35
C ILE A 63 -3.20 2.02 -19.54
N ASP A 64 -3.58 1.55 -20.73
CA ASP A 64 -2.81 1.72 -21.96
C ASP A 64 -2.64 3.21 -22.31
N ARG A 65 -3.72 4.01 -22.17
CA ARG A 65 -3.66 5.47 -22.38
C ARG A 65 -2.68 6.14 -21.41
N LEU A 66 -2.75 5.84 -20.12
CA LEU A 66 -1.87 6.41 -19.09
C LEU A 66 -0.41 6.02 -19.32
N THR A 67 -0.17 4.78 -19.73
CA THR A 67 1.17 4.28 -20.07
C THR A 67 1.75 5.05 -21.26
N LYS A 68 0.97 5.25 -22.33
CA LYS A 68 1.39 6.05 -23.50
C LYS A 68 1.65 7.52 -23.17
N LEU A 69 1.01 8.06 -22.14
CA LEU A 69 1.25 9.41 -21.65
C LEU A 69 2.45 9.51 -20.68
N GLY A 70 3.09 8.39 -20.34
CA GLY A 70 4.24 8.34 -19.43
C GLY A 70 3.88 8.45 -17.95
N PHE A 71 2.62 8.16 -17.58
CA PHE A 71 2.16 8.16 -16.18
C PHE A 71 2.23 6.80 -15.51
N ASP A 72 2.68 5.77 -16.22
CA ASP A 72 2.85 4.41 -15.71
C ASP A 72 3.80 4.31 -14.53
N LYS A 73 4.76 5.22 -14.41
CA LYS A 73 5.75 5.25 -13.31
C LYS A 73 5.24 5.85 -12.00
N LEU A 74 4.02 6.37 -11.97
CA LEU A 74 3.42 6.88 -10.74
C LEU A 74 3.01 5.73 -9.79
N PRO A 75 2.92 5.99 -8.47
CA PRO A 75 2.37 5.02 -7.53
C PRO A 75 0.84 4.89 -7.68
N ILE A 76 0.31 3.78 -7.19
CA ILE A 76 -1.13 3.46 -7.25
C ILE A 76 -1.83 3.87 -5.96
N CYS A 77 -2.99 4.53 -6.12
CA CYS A 77 -3.94 4.77 -5.04
C CYS A 77 -5.18 3.89 -5.23
N MET A 78 -5.42 2.94 -4.31
CA MET A 78 -6.55 2.01 -4.39
C MET A 78 -7.81 2.62 -3.79
N ALA A 79 -8.81 2.91 -4.63
CA ALA A 79 -10.14 3.32 -4.18
C ALA A 79 -11.03 2.09 -3.95
N LYS A 80 -11.25 1.71 -2.68
CA LYS A 80 -12.13 0.61 -2.27
C LYS A 80 -12.78 0.89 -0.91
N THR A 81 -13.74 0.03 -0.52
CA THR A 81 -14.30 0.03 0.85
C THR A 81 -13.20 -0.19 1.90
N GLN A 82 -13.28 0.52 3.04
CA GLN A 82 -12.39 0.30 4.21
C GLN A 82 -12.87 -0.80 5.16
N TYR A 83 -14.12 -1.24 4.99
CA TYR A 83 -14.74 -2.38 5.66
C TYR A 83 -14.79 -3.58 4.73
#